data_AF-A0A9W6MXL3-F1
#
_entry.id   AF-A0A9W6MXL3-F1
#
_cell.length_a   1.000
_cell.length_b   1.000
_cell.length_c   1.000
_cell.angle_alpha   90.00
_cell.angle_beta   90.00
_cell.angle_gamma   90.00
#
_symmetry.space_group_name_H-M   'P 1'
#
loop_
_entity.id
_entity.type
_entity.pdbx_description
1 polymer ?
#
loop_
_entity_poly.entity_id
_entity_poly.type
_entity_poly.pdbx_seq_one_letter_code
_entity_poly.pdbx_strand_id
1 'polypeptide(L)'
;MLRDRRLIVEFKVTHPCDDVKIARIRAMNVGAIEIDLSAYRDRALDELADDILYNAPRIWLHNPHEPAARDRVSERARQRAEDRQKSIDEHHRNYRHRLPAPKGGSGECEAILRQDGLDALINLPVDGSGCFSVPLAEWQGAIVLGLLESKSQPFRTRTAVAALVRRNWIDPHFRSVSEDIAKALKEAGLPFASPAKSVESYLRQLEQLGFVHSAPSEIWKASGPLRQRIREADELRARPAKRLAELRGIVSEQLVGLPDEETRDFSFEAWILADLSGRVQSVADAIHGSDPEWTALCHQLSNIRTRIRFSPRADLELLGLPCEGELARALQRKRLEAEDREREKREKEKADAEARVVRLSKLAAADLGEGYEIWLRTGDAALNGQSPLESAQSETGLRDALHALGRKADQLRIEEQARERRHKAVRELEALARNRYIDPARADLWMRSSRPELGGQSPANFAIDDATRDKCATYLPGKKSRY
;
A
#
# COMPACT_ATOMS: atom_id res chain seq x y z
N MET A 1 -7.58 -27.57 89.54
CA MET A 1 -8.58 -27.66 90.62
C MET A 1 -9.74 -28.57 90.21
N LEU A 2 -9.61 -29.88 90.42
CA LEU A 2 -10.64 -30.90 90.12
C LEU A 2 -11.20 -31.57 91.40
N ARG A 3 -10.81 -31.08 92.58
CA ARG A 3 -10.95 -31.81 93.86
C ARG A 3 -12.27 -31.62 94.63
N ASP A 4 -13.20 -30.76 94.19
CA ASP A 4 -14.48 -30.51 94.90
C ASP A 4 -15.74 -30.76 94.06
N ARG A 5 -15.66 -31.60 93.02
CA ARG A 5 -16.84 -31.90 92.19
C ARG A 5 -17.53 -33.17 92.68
N ARG A 6 -18.69 -33.01 93.33
CA ARG A 6 -19.57 -34.10 93.71
C ARG A 6 -20.34 -34.56 92.47
N LEU A 7 -20.12 -35.81 92.06
CA LEU A 7 -20.92 -36.50 91.05
C LEU A 7 -21.61 -37.67 91.77
N ILE A 8 -22.94 -37.73 91.68
CA ILE A 8 -23.72 -38.88 92.12
C ILE A 8 -23.71 -39.90 90.99
N VAL A 9 -23.36 -41.13 91.29
CA VAL A 9 -23.41 -42.25 90.35
C VAL A 9 -24.47 -43.21 90.86
N GLU A 10 -25.53 -43.36 90.09
CA GLU A 10 -26.61 -44.30 90.37
C GLU A 10 -26.48 -45.52 89.45
N PHE A 11 -26.72 -46.70 90.00
CA PHE A 11 -26.67 -47.93 89.24
C PHE A 11 -28.10 -48.46 89.03
N LYS A 12 -28.53 -48.48 87.78
CA LYS A 12 -29.79 -49.12 87.40
C LYS A 12 -29.54 -50.62 87.25
N VAL A 13 -29.94 -51.41 88.24
CA VAL A 13 -29.84 -52.88 88.20
C VAL A 13 -31.17 -53.52 87.81
N THR A 14 -32.30 -53.02 88.36
CA THR A 14 -33.64 -53.55 88.07
C THR A 14 -34.59 -52.45 87.60
N HIS A 15 -34.56 -51.31 88.27
CA HIS A 15 -35.41 -50.17 87.95
C HIS A 15 -34.54 -48.91 87.78
N PRO A 16 -34.91 -48.01 86.85
CA PRO A 16 -34.26 -46.70 86.76
C PRO A 16 -34.55 -45.86 88.02
N CYS A 17 -33.76 -44.81 88.21
CA CYS A 17 -34.07 -43.79 89.20
C CYS A 17 -35.44 -43.19 88.92
N ASP A 18 -36.27 -43.13 89.95
CA ASP A 18 -37.61 -42.58 89.85
C ASP A 18 -37.61 -41.04 89.82
N ASP A 19 -38.75 -40.46 89.43
CA ASP A 19 -38.90 -39.02 89.31
C ASP A 19 -38.71 -38.29 90.65
N VAL A 20 -39.04 -38.94 91.78
CA VAL A 20 -38.88 -38.36 93.12
C VAL A 20 -37.38 -38.19 93.44
N LYS A 21 -36.57 -39.21 93.17
CA LYS A 21 -35.13 -39.18 93.36
C LYS A 21 -34.45 -38.22 92.39
N ILE A 22 -34.85 -38.22 91.11
CA ILE A 22 -34.35 -37.28 90.12
C ILE A 22 -34.69 -35.83 90.53
N ALA A 23 -35.91 -35.57 91.01
CA ALA A 23 -36.32 -34.24 91.49
C ALA A 23 -35.48 -33.79 92.68
N ARG A 24 -35.18 -34.69 93.63
CA ARG A 24 -34.28 -34.39 94.77
C ARG A 24 -32.86 -34.07 94.30
N ILE A 25 -32.32 -34.84 93.35
CA ILE A 25 -30.99 -34.60 92.75
C ILE A 25 -30.95 -33.21 92.09
N ARG A 26 -31.99 -32.86 91.32
CA ARG A 26 -32.12 -31.54 90.69
C ARG A 26 -32.19 -30.42 91.73
N ALA A 27 -32.95 -30.61 92.81
CA ALA A 27 -33.07 -29.63 93.90
C ALA A 27 -31.74 -29.40 94.64
N MET A 28 -30.90 -30.44 94.78
CA MET A 28 -29.55 -30.31 95.34
C MET A 28 -28.54 -29.71 94.35
N ASN A 29 -28.90 -29.60 93.07
CA ASN A 29 -28.05 -29.13 91.97
C ASN A 29 -26.69 -29.84 91.87
N VAL A 30 -26.67 -31.14 92.14
CA VAL A 30 -25.46 -31.98 92.05
C VAL A 30 -25.51 -32.76 90.75
N GLY A 31 -24.38 -32.89 90.06
CA GLY A 31 -24.29 -33.72 88.86
C GLY A 31 -24.65 -35.17 89.20
N ALA A 32 -25.49 -35.80 88.39
CA ALA A 32 -25.83 -37.20 88.56
C ALA A 32 -25.91 -37.92 87.23
N ILE A 33 -25.25 -39.07 87.17
CA ILE A 33 -25.37 -40.02 86.06
C ILE A 33 -26.00 -41.31 86.57
N GLU A 34 -26.77 -41.95 85.70
CA GLU A 34 -27.19 -43.32 85.88
C GLU A 34 -26.40 -44.21 84.93
N ILE A 35 -25.78 -45.25 85.49
CA ILE A 35 -25.11 -46.31 84.76
C ILE A 35 -26.07 -47.50 84.70
N ASP A 36 -26.41 -47.92 83.48
CA ASP A 36 -27.35 -49.02 83.25
C ASP A 36 -26.64 -50.38 83.34
N LEU A 37 -26.79 -51.06 84.47
CA LEU A 37 -26.27 -52.39 84.74
C LEU A 37 -27.36 -53.47 84.62
N SER A 38 -28.55 -53.15 84.10
CA SER A 38 -29.67 -54.10 84.08
C SER A 38 -29.40 -55.36 83.25
N ALA A 39 -28.51 -55.27 82.26
CA ALA A 39 -28.03 -56.39 81.45
C ALA A 39 -26.96 -57.27 82.16
N TYR A 40 -26.46 -56.85 83.31
CA TYR A 40 -25.31 -57.45 84.01
C TYR A 40 -25.67 -58.05 85.38
N ARG A 41 -26.95 -58.06 85.74
CA ARG A 41 -27.46 -58.36 87.08
C ARG A 41 -27.10 -59.75 87.63
N ASP A 42 -26.83 -60.72 86.75
CA ASP A 42 -26.57 -62.12 87.12
C ASP A 42 -25.07 -62.43 87.26
N ARG A 43 -24.19 -61.41 87.13
CA ARG A 43 -22.74 -61.53 87.26
C ARG A 43 -22.26 -61.15 88.67
N ALA A 44 -21.13 -61.71 89.07
CA ALA A 44 -20.52 -61.39 90.35
C ALA A 44 -19.89 -59.98 90.33
N LEU A 45 -19.90 -59.29 91.48
CA LEU A 45 -19.50 -57.87 91.57
C LEU A 45 -18.03 -57.64 91.20
N ASP A 46 -17.16 -58.61 91.47
CA ASP A 46 -15.74 -58.62 91.12
C ASP A 46 -15.49 -58.70 89.61
N GLU A 47 -16.46 -59.20 88.84
CA GLU A 47 -16.41 -59.27 87.37
C GLU A 47 -16.95 -58.01 86.69
N LEU A 48 -17.60 -57.10 87.42
CA LEU A 48 -18.29 -55.92 86.86
C LEU A 48 -17.44 -54.65 86.76
N ALA A 49 -16.18 -54.68 87.21
CA ALA A 49 -15.34 -53.48 87.30
C ALA A 49 -15.20 -52.76 85.95
N ASP A 50 -14.86 -53.47 84.88
CA ASP A 50 -14.69 -52.89 83.54
C ASP A 50 -16.02 -52.45 82.92
N ASP A 51 -17.10 -53.19 83.22
CA ASP A 51 -18.42 -52.83 82.73
C ASP A 51 -18.92 -51.53 83.38
N ILE A 52 -18.72 -51.37 84.69
CA ILE A 52 -19.03 -50.14 85.43
C ILE A 52 -18.19 -48.96 84.94
N LEU A 53 -16.89 -49.18 84.69
CA LEU A 53 -15.97 -48.10 84.32
C LEU A 53 -16.06 -47.70 82.85
N TYR A 54 -16.32 -48.63 81.93
CA TYR A 54 -16.19 -48.39 80.50
C TYR A 54 -17.42 -48.80 79.69
N ASN A 55 -17.95 -50.01 79.86
CA ASN A 55 -18.85 -50.59 78.85
C ASN A 55 -20.34 -50.27 79.05
N ALA A 56 -20.82 -50.15 80.29
CA ALA A 56 -22.23 -49.95 80.57
C ALA A 56 -22.74 -48.58 80.06
N PRO A 57 -23.94 -48.52 79.45
CA PRO A 57 -24.53 -47.26 79.02
C PRO A 57 -24.68 -46.25 80.16
N ARG A 58 -24.47 -44.95 79.87
CA ARG A 58 -24.55 -43.86 80.85
C ARG A 58 -25.49 -42.78 80.36
N ILE A 59 -26.40 -42.36 81.24
CA ILE A 59 -27.30 -41.24 80.99
C ILE A 59 -27.15 -40.19 82.08
N TRP A 60 -27.31 -38.91 81.73
CA TRP A 60 -27.39 -37.84 82.73
C TRP A 60 -28.80 -37.81 83.32
N LEU A 61 -28.90 -37.94 84.65
CA LEU A 61 -30.15 -37.66 85.38
C LEU A 61 -30.30 -36.15 85.62
N HIS A 62 -29.19 -35.48 85.92
CA HIS A 62 -29.08 -34.03 86.01
C HIS A 62 -27.65 -33.58 85.73
N ASN A 63 -27.49 -32.64 84.80
CA ASN A 63 -26.22 -31.95 84.60
C ASN A 63 -26.38 -30.47 85.02
N PRO A 64 -25.80 -30.04 86.15
CA PRO A 64 -25.94 -28.68 86.65
C PRO A 64 -25.37 -27.61 85.70
N HIS A 65 -24.57 -28.01 84.70
CA HIS A 65 -24.01 -27.11 83.70
C HIS A 65 -24.79 -27.07 82.38
N GLU A 66 -25.78 -27.93 82.17
CA GLU A 66 -26.52 -27.96 80.90
C GLU A 66 -27.26 -26.64 80.61
N PRO A 67 -28.01 -26.02 81.55
CA PRO A 67 -28.66 -24.73 81.29
C PRO A 67 -27.65 -23.65 80.92
N ALA A 68 -26.57 -23.52 81.68
CA ALA A 68 -25.51 -22.56 81.40
C ALA A 68 -24.80 -22.80 80.06
N ALA A 69 -24.65 -24.06 79.63
CA ALA A 69 -24.09 -24.39 78.33
C ALA A 69 -25.05 -24.02 77.19
N ARG A 70 -26.35 -24.29 77.37
CA ARG A 70 -27.41 -23.90 76.42
C ARG A 70 -27.51 -22.38 76.28
N ASP A 71 -27.47 -21.67 77.39
CA ASP A 71 -27.49 -20.21 77.42
C ASP A 71 -26.28 -19.64 76.67
N ARG A 72 -25.07 -20.16 76.91
CA ARG A 72 -23.85 -19.75 76.17
C ARG A 72 -23.96 -19.97 74.66
N VAL A 73 -24.59 -21.07 74.22
CA VAL A 73 -24.79 -21.33 72.78
C VAL A 73 -25.79 -20.34 72.21
N SER A 74 -26.91 -20.09 72.90
CA SER A 74 -27.91 -19.12 72.48
C SER A 74 -27.36 -17.69 72.41
N GLU A 75 -26.55 -17.31 73.40
CA GLU A 75 -25.92 -16.00 73.45
C GLU A 75 -24.89 -15.82 72.33
N ARG A 76 -24.08 -16.85 72.05
CA ARG A 76 -23.18 -16.83 70.89
C ARG A 76 -23.93 -16.73 69.57
N ALA A 77 -25.08 -17.39 69.44
CA ALA A 77 -25.92 -17.29 68.25
C ALA A 77 -26.50 -15.87 68.09
N ARG A 78 -26.98 -15.27 69.19
CA ARG A 78 -27.46 -13.88 69.23
C ARG A 78 -26.34 -12.90 68.86
N GLN A 79 -25.18 -13.01 69.49
CA GLN A 79 -24.03 -12.16 69.20
C GLN A 79 -23.61 -12.24 67.72
N ARG A 80 -23.55 -13.45 67.15
CA ARG A 80 -23.26 -13.62 65.71
C ARG A 80 -24.30 -12.97 64.82
N ALA A 81 -25.58 -13.03 65.19
CA ALA A 81 -26.66 -12.38 64.43
C ALA A 81 -26.54 -10.84 64.52
N GLU A 82 -26.26 -10.30 65.70
CA GLU A 82 -26.03 -8.87 65.90
C GLU A 82 -24.79 -8.37 65.15
N ASP A 83 -23.66 -9.09 65.24
CA ASP A 83 -22.43 -8.75 64.52
C ASP A 83 -22.64 -8.81 63.00
N ARG A 84 -23.41 -9.80 62.52
CA ARG A 84 -23.80 -9.88 61.11
C ARG A 84 -24.64 -8.69 60.69
N GLN A 85 -25.65 -8.31 61.47
CA GLN A 85 -26.50 -7.16 61.15
C GLN A 85 -25.71 -5.86 61.14
N LYS A 86 -24.85 -5.63 62.15
CA LYS A 86 -23.95 -4.47 62.21
C LYS A 86 -23.05 -4.39 60.97
N SER A 87 -22.52 -5.54 60.54
CA SER A 87 -21.70 -5.60 59.33
C SER A 87 -22.51 -5.25 58.07
N ILE A 88 -23.73 -5.77 57.92
CA ILE A 88 -24.62 -5.41 56.81
C ILE A 88 -24.89 -3.91 56.80
N ASP A 89 -25.23 -3.33 57.95
CA ASP A 89 -25.56 -1.89 58.07
C ASP A 89 -24.33 -1.01 57.79
N GLU A 90 -23.13 -1.43 58.18
CA GLU A 90 -21.88 -0.75 57.86
C GLU A 90 -21.59 -0.76 56.37
N HIS A 91 -21.68 -1.92 55.71
CA HIS A 91 -21.48 -2.02 54.26
C HIS A 91 -22.54 -1.22 53.51
N HIS A 92 -23.80 -1.28 53.94
CA HIS A 92 -24.89 -0.51 53.33
C HIS A 92 -24.64 1.00 53.44
N ARG A 93 -24.23 1.51 54.61
CA ARG A 93 -23.93 2.94 54.80
C ARG A 93 -22.76 3.43 53.96
N ASN A 94 -21.74 2.60 53.77
CA ASN A 94 -20.55 2.97 53.01
C ASN A 94 -20.70 2.78 51.49
N TYR A 95 -21.68 1.99 51.05
CA TYR A 95 -21.87 1.69 49.64
C TYR A 95 -22.48 2.88 48.90
N ARG A 96 -21.74 3.42 47.92
CA ARG A 96 -22.20 4.49 47.03
C ARG A 96 -22.09 4.05 45.59
N HIS A 97 -23.18 3.54 45.02
CA HIS A 97 -23.20 3.12 43.62
C HIS A 97 -22.80 4.27 42.70
N ARG A 98 -21.89 3.99 41.76
CA ARG A 98 -21.40 4.96 40.78
C ARG A 98 -21.99 4.64 39.42
N LEU A 99 -22.67 5.63 38.84
CA LEU A 99 -23.20 5.54 37.48
C LEU A 99 -22.11 5.90 36.45
N PRO A 100 -22.23 5.41 35.21
CA PRO A 100 -21.42 5.87 34.09
C PRO A 100 -21.38 7.39 34.00
N ALA A 101 -20.18 7.97 33.93
CA ALA A 101 -20.05 9.41 33.82
C ALA A 101 -20.40 9.86 32.39
N PRO A 102 -21.29 10.86 32.20
CA PRO A 102 -21.64 11.37 30.86
C PRO A 102 -20.51 12.21 30.24
N LYS A 103 -19.58 12.71 31.06
CA LYS A 103 -18.39 13.45 30.65
C LYS A 103 -17.15 12.77 31.23
N GLY A 104 -16.06 12.79 30.48
CA GLY A 104 -14.84 12.08 30.86
C GLY A 104 -14.24 12.56 32.18
N GLY A 105 -13.68 11.62 32.94
CA GLY A 105 -12.89 11.89 34.14
C GLY A 105 -11.44 12.24 33.81
N SER A 106 -10.67 12.63 34.83
CA SER A 106 -9.25 13.01 34.73
C SER A 106 -8.29 11.84 34.97
N GLY A 107 -8.77 10.59 34.84
CA GLY A 107 -7.98 9.40 35.12
C GLY A 107 -7.00 9.06 34.00
N GLU A 108 -5.81 8.56 34.34
CA GLU A 108 -4.76 8.23 33.37
C GLU A 108 -5.20 7.06 32.46
N CYS A 109 -5.81 6.02 33.03
CA CYS A 109 -6.23 4.85 32.26
C CYS A 109 -7.41 5.18 31.33
N GLU A 110 -8.34 6.01 31.81
CA GLU A 110 -9.42 6.55 30.98
C GLU A 110 -8.87 7.36 29.80
N ALA A 111 -7.93 8.29 30.06
CA ALA A 111 -7.38 9.16 29.03
C ALA A 111 -6.70 8.37 27.90
N ILE A 112 -5.92 7.33 28.25
CA ILE A 112 -5.26 6.45 27.27
C ILE A 112 -6.30 5.79 26.36
N LEU A 113 -7.34 5.18 26.91
CA LEU A 113 -8.35 4.50 26.10
C LEU A 113 -9.16 5.45 25.23
N ARG A 114 -9.47 6.66 25.70
CA ARG A 114 -10.14 7.67 24.87
C ARG A 114 -9.24 8.13 23.72
N GLN A 115 -7.95 8.31 23.98
CA GLN A 115 -6.97 8.62 22.94
C GLN A 115 -6.83 7.49 21.91
N ASP A 116 -7.06 6.24 22.33
CA ASP A 116 -7.10 5.05 21.46
C ASP A 116 -8.45 4.88 20.72
N GLY A 117 -9.44 5.75 20.94
CA GLY A 117 -10.78 5.61 20.37
C GLY A 117 -11.56 4.42 20.93
N LEU A 118 -11.26 4.01 22.17
CA LEU A 118 -11.85 2.87 22.88
C LEU A 118 -12.88 3.30 23.93
N ASP A 119 -13.51 4.47 23.77
CA ASP A 119 -14.54 5.01 24.66
C ASP A 119 -15.69 4.03 24.92
N ALA A 120 -16.04 3.20 23.93
CA ALA A 120 -17.10 2.21 24.04
C ALA A 120 -16.79 1.07 25.02
N LEU A 121 -15.53 0.91 25.47
CA LEU A 121 -15.12 -0.15 26.39
C LEU A 121 -15.10 0.29 27.86
N ILE A 122 -15.30 1.58 28.11
CA ILE A 122 -15.30 2.17 29.45
C ILE A 122 -16.67 2.77 29.76
N ASN A 123 -16.92 3.07 31.03
CA ASN A 123 -18.24 3.49 31.51
C ASN A 123 -19.35 2.45 31.26
N LEU A 124 -18.98 1.17 31.16
CA LEU A 124 -19.96 0.09 31.07
C LEU A 124 -20.63 -0.12 32.45
N PRO A 125 -21.97 -0.14 32.53
CA PRO A 125 -22.68 -0.29 33.80
C PRO A 125 -22.46 -1.70 34.37
N VAL A 126 -22.04 -1.77 35.63
CA VAL A 126 -21.84 -3.04 36.37
C VAL A 126 -22.29 -2.90 37.81
N ASP A 127 -22.86 -3.97 38.35
CA ASP A 127 -23.13 -4.10 39.79
C ASP A 127 -21.82 -4.03 40.58
N GLY A 128 -21.88 -3.50 41.79
CA GLY A 128 -20.72 -3.36 42.68
C GLY A 128 -19.80 -2.20 42.33
N SER A 129 -20.19 -1.29 41.43
CA SER A 129 -19.41 -0.07 41.11
C SER A 129 -19.11 0.79 42.34
N GLY A 130 -19.97 0.74 43.37
CA GLY A 130 -19.77 1.43 44.65
C GLY A 130 -18.66 0.86 45.54
N CYS A 131 -18.08 -0.29 45.19
CA CYS A 131 -16.94 -0.87 45.90
C CYS A 131 -15.59 -0.21 45.53
N PHE A 132 -15.57 0.64 44.50
CA PHE A 132 -14.36 1.25 43.95
C PHE A 132 -14.24 2.72 44.33
N SER A 133 -13.03 3.17 44.65
CA SER A 133 -12.75 4.56 45.03
C SER A 133 -12.58 5.50 43.82
N VAL A 134 -12.33 4.95 42.63
CA VAL A 134 -12.19 5.67 41.35
C VAL A 134 -13.43 5.56 40.46
N PRO A 135 -13.64 6.46 39.47
CA PRO A 135 -14.75 6.34 38.52
C PRO A 135 -14.74 5.02 37.73
N LEU A 136 -15.90 4.63 37.18
CA LEU A 136 -16.06 3.39 36.39
C LEU A 136 -15.04 3.30 35.26
N ALA A 137 -14.93 4.35 34.45
CA ALA A 137 -14.01 4.41 33.32
C ALA A 137 -12.55 4.14 33.70
N GLU A 138 -12.11 4.63 34.86
CA GLU A 138 -10.70 4.54 35.25
C GLU A 138 -10.29 3.11 35.62
N TRP A 139 -11.04 2.44 36.50
CA TRP A 139 -10.69 1.05 36.85
C TRP A 139 -10.97 0.09 35.69
N GLN A 140 -12.02 0.32 34.89
CA GLN A 140 -12.29 -0.45 33.67
C GLN A 140 -11.16 -0.29 32.66
N GLY A 141 -10.66 0.94 32.48
CA GLY A 141 -9.50 1.23 31.65
C GLY A 141 -8.26 0.46 32.11
N ALA A 142 -7.98 0.43 33.41
CA ALA A 142 -6.87 -0.35 33.93
C ALA A 142 -7.02 -1.86 33.70
N ILE A 143 -8.24 -2.40 33.65
CA ILE A 143 -8.48 -3.80 33.29
C ILE A 143 -8.12 -4.05 31.82
N VAL A 144 -8.57 -3.19 30.91
CA VAL A 144 -8.27 -3.30 29.47
C VAL A 144 -6.78 -3.17 29.20
N LEU A 145 -6.12 -2.17 29.81
CA LEU A 145 -4.67 -1.99 29.69
C LEU A 145 -3.91 -3.21 30.23
N GLY A 146 -4.30 -3.73 31.40
CA GLY A 146 -3.72 -4.95 31.94
C GLY A 146 -3.90 -6.18 31.04
N LEU A 147 -5.03 -6.30 30.34
CA LEU A 147 -5.28 -7.35 29.35
C LEU A 147 -4.36 -7.24 28.12
N LEU A 148 -4.03 -6.00 27.71
CA LEU A 148 -3.15 -5.73 26.57
C LEU A 148 -1.68 -5.98 26.93
N GLU A 149 -1.28 -5.64 28.16
CA GLU A 149 0.07 -5.83 28.69
C GLU A 149 0.41 -7.28 29.02
N SER A 150 -0.59 -8.14 29.25
CA SER A 150 -0.37 -9.54 29.63
C SER A 150 0.19 -10.37 28.45
N LYS A 151 1.50 -10.27 28.22
CA LYS A 151 2.21 -11.01 27.16
C LYS A 151 2.62 -12.42 27.58
N SER A 152 3.07 -12.61 28.82
CA SER A 152 3.65 -13.86 29.33
C SER A 152 2.88 -14.54 30.46
N GLN A 153 2.13 -13.77 31.25
CA GLN A 153 1.33 -14.28 32.37
C GLN A 153 -0.16 -14.28 32.01
N PRO A 154 -0.93 -15.33 32.36
CA PRO A 154 -2.35 -15.38 32.07
C PRO A 154 -3.10 -14.32 32.87
N PHE A 155 -3.86 -13.46 32.19
CA PHE A 155 -4.73 -12.49 32.85
C PHE A 155 -5.95 -13.20 33.43
N ARG A 156 -6.21 -13.00 34.72
CA ARG A 156 -7.34 -13.60 35.45
C ARG A 156 -8.08 -12.53 36.25
N THR A 157 -9.35 -12.77 36.56
CA THR A 157 -10.15 -11.88 37.42
C THR A 157 -9.44 -11.62 38.76
N ARG A 158 -8.87 -12.64 39.39
CA ARG A 158 -8.12 -12.50 40.66
C ARG A 158 -6.90 -11.58 40.54
N THR A 159 -6.16 -11.64 39.42
CA THR A 159 -4.94 -10.83 39.23
C THR A 159 -5.32 -9.38 38.93
N ALA A 160 -6.41 -9.18 38.19
CA ALA A 160 -7.02 -7.87 37.98
C ALA A 160 -7.43 -7.21 39.32
N VAL A 161 -8.20 -7.92 40.15
CA VAL A 161 -8.62 -7.42 41.47
C VAL A 161 -7.40 -7.12 42.35
N ALA A 162 -6.40 -8.01 42.40
CA ALA A 162 -5.17 -7.77 43.15
C ALA A 162 -4.42 -6.52 42.67
N ALA A 163 -4.40 -6.24 41.36
CA ALA A 163 -3.83 -5.02 40.83
C ALA A 163 -4.60 -3.76 41.27
N LEU A 164 -5.93 -3.82 41.31
CA LEU A 164 -6.77 -2.73 41.81
C LEU A 164 -6.59 -2.51 43.33
N VAL A 165 -6.42 -3.58 44.11
CA VAL A 165 -6.09 -3.48 45.55
C VAL A 165 -4.73 -2.80 45.74
N ARG A 166 -3.69 -3.18 44.98
CA ARG A 166 -2.36 -2.54 45.06
C ARG A 166 -2.38 -1.05 44.73
N ARG A 167 -3.31 -0.62 43.87
CA ARG A 167 -3.54 0.80 43.54
C ARG A 167 -4.41 1.54 44.57
N ASN A 168 -4.90 0.86 45.61
CA ASN A 168 -5.90 1.37 46.57
C ASN A 168 -7.21 1.83 45.90
N TRP A 169 -7.60 1.16 44.82
CA TRP A 169 -8.80 1.50 44.03
C TRP A 169 -10.06 0.75 44.47
N ILE A 170 -9.92 -0.22 45.38
CA ILE A 170 -11.02 -0.89 46.07
C ILE A 170 -11.06 -0.34 47.50
N ASP A 171 -12.23 0.19 47.89
CA ASP A 171 -12.43 0.73 49.22
C ASP A 171 -12.20 -0.37 50.28
N PRO A 172 -11.45 -0.08 51.36
CA PRO A 172 -11.11 -1.05 52.40
C PRO A 172 -12.29 -1.87 52.94
N HIS A 173 -13.49 -1.27 53.07
CA HIS A 173 -14.67 -1.96 53.60
C HIS A 173 -15.13 -3.11 52.69
N PHE A 174 -14.85 -3.04 51.38
CA PHE A 174 -15.33 -4.02 50.40
C PHE A 174 -14.24 -5.00 49.92
N ARG A 175 -13.03 -4.95 50.48
CA ARG A 175 -11.92 -5.86 50.09
C ARG A 175 -12.23 -7.32 50.37
N SER A 176 -12.98 -7.59 51.44
CA SER A 176 -13.34 -8.94 51.87
C SER A 176 -14.77 -8.94 52.41
N VAL A 177 -15.74 -9.13 51.52
CA VAL A 177 -17.17 -9.25 51.88
C VAL A 177 -17.56 -10.72 51.80
N SER A 178 -18.17 -11.26 52.86
CA SER A 178 -18.69 -12.64 52.84
C SER A 178 -19.89 -12.75 51.90
N GLU A 179 -20.13 -13.94 51.36
CA GLU A 179 -21.24 -14.18 50.44
C GLU A 179 -22.61 -13.91 51.10
N ASP A 180 -22.73 -14.19 52.40
CA ASP A 180 -23.96 -13.93 53.17
C ASP A 180 -24.26 -12.43 53.33
N ILE A 181 -23.24 -11.59 53.45
CA ILE A 181 -23.39 -10.13 53.50
C ILE A 181 -23.70 -9.62 52.09
N ALA A 182 -22.98 -10.10 51.08
CA ALA A 182 -23.21 -9.74 49.69
C ALA A 182 -24.66 -10.02 49.25
N LYS A 183 -25.20 -11.18 49.64
CA LYS A 183 -26.59 -11.57 49.41
C LYS A 183 -27.57 -10.63 50.12
N ALA A 184 -27.34 -10.33 51.39
CA ALA A 184 -28.20 -9.43 52.16
C ALA A 184 -28.25 -8.00 51.58
N LEU A 185 -27.11 -7.47 51.13
CA LEU A 185 -27.05 -6.16 50.48
C LEU A 185 -27.85 -6.14 49.17
N LYS A 186 -27.80 -7.24 48.40
CA LYS A 186 -28.58 -7.37 47.16
C LYS A 186 -30.09 -7.51 47.45
N GLU A 187 -30.47 -8.28 48.47
CA GLU A 187 -31.86 -8.40 48.92
C GLU A 187 -32.42 -7.07 49.45
N ALA A 188 -31.57 -6.21 50.00
CA ALA A 188 -31.92 -4.83 50.39
C ALA A 188 -32.09 -3.87 49.20
N GLY A 189 -31.96 -4.35 47.95
CA GLY A 189 -32.17 -3.55 46.74
C GLY A 189 -30.95 -2.78 46.27
N LEU A 190 -29.77 -2.98 46.88
CA LEU A 190 -28.54 -2.39 46.35
C LEU A 190 -28.08 -3.17 45.11
N PRO A 191 -27.58 -2.49 44.05
CA PRO A 191 -26.90 -3.12 42.91
C PRO A 191 -25.50 -3.60 43.32
N PHE A 192 -25.43 -4.45 44.34
CA PHE A 192 -24.20 -4.91 44.96
C PHE A 192 -23.62 -6.13 44.25
N ALA A 193 -22.32 -6.08 44.01
CA ALA A 193 -21.48 -7.23 43.71
C ALA A 193 -20.13 -7.01 44.40
N SER A 194 -19.47 -8.11 44.79
CA SER A 194 -18.10 -8.03 45.30
C SER A 194 -17.16 -7.52 44.19
N PRO A 195 -16.02 -6.89 44.52
CA PRO A 195 -15.09 -6.39 43.51
C PRO A 195 -14.69 -7.44 42.46
N ALA A 196 -14.53 -8.70 42.87
CA ALA A 196 -14.24 -9.80 41.95
C ALA A 196 -15.39 -10.07 40.99
N LYS A 197 -16.64 -10.10 41.47
CA LYS A 197 -17.83 -10.28 40.64
C LYS A 197 -18.06 -9.09 39.70
N SER A 198 -17.77 -7.86 40.13
CA SER A 198 -17.85 -6.66 39.28
C SER A 198 -16.85 -6.71 38.13
N VAL A 199 -15.59 -7.04 38.41
CA VAL A 199 -14.55 -7.19 37.38
C VAL A 199 -14.88 -8.33 36.43
N GLU A 200 -15.35 -9.46 36.94
CA GLU A 200 -15.78 -10.59 36.10
C GLU A 200 -16.96 -10.22 35.21
N SER A 201 -17.97 -9.55 35.76
CA SER A 201 -19.13 -9.08 34.99
C SER A 201 -18.71 -8.11 33.88
N TYR A 202 -17.77 -7.21 34.17
CA TYR A 202 -17.21 -6.31 33.16
C TYR A 202 -16.49 -7.08 32.04
N LEU A 203 -15.65 -8.05 32.38
CA LEU A 203 -14.94 -8.90 31.41
C LEU A 203 -15.91 -9.70 30.54
N ARG A 204 -17.01 -10.21 31.11
CA ARG A 204 -18.09 -10.87 30.37
C ARG A 204 -18.80 -9.91 29.42
N GLN A 205 -19.02 -8.66 29.80
CA GLN A 205 -19.57 -7.65 28.87
C GLN A 205 -18.61 -7.37 27.71
N LEU A 206 -17.29 -7.25 27.98
CA LEU A 206 -16.30 -7.10 26.91
C LEU A 206 -16.23 -8.32 25.97
N GLU A 207 -16.48 -9.52 26.51
CA GLU A 207 -16.59 -10.74 25.73
C GLU A 207 -17.83 -10.74 24.82
N GLN A 208 -18.98 -10.31 25.34
CA GLN A 208 -20.20 -10.12 24.53
C GLN A 208 -20.02 -9.09 23.41
N LEU A 209 -19.22 -8.06 23.66
CA LEU A 209 -18.85 -7.05 22.66
C LEU A 209 -17.75 -7.54 21.67
N GLY A 210 -17.20 -8.74 21.87
CA GLY A 210 -16.19 -9.33 20.99
C GLY A 210 -14.75 -8.84 21.19
N PHE A 211 -14.48 -8.09 22.27
CA PHE A 211 -13.15 -7.52 22.55
C PHE A 211 -12.26 -8.40 23.43
N VAL A 212 -12.87 -9.37 24.13
CA VAL A 212 -12.18 -10.31 25.01
C VAL A 212 -12.72 -11.72 24.76
N HIS A 213 -11.89 -12.74 25.01
CA HIS A 213 -12.32 -14.13 25.05
C HIS A 213 -11.98 -14.75 26.39
N SER A 214 -12.92 -15.50 26.95
CA SER A 214 -12.66 -16.43 28.04
C SER A 214 -11.98 -17.70 27.52
N ALA A 215 -11.04 -18.22 28.30
CA ALA A 215 -10.35 -19.47 28.09
C ALA A 215 -10.45 -20.33 29.35
N PRO A 216 -10.15 -21.65 29.28
CA PRO A 216 -10.23 -22.54 30.44
C PRO A 216 -9.48 -21.97 31.65
N SER A 217 -10.00 -22.24 32.85
CA SER A 217 -9.45 -21.75 34.13
C SER A 217 -9.56 -20.23 34.36
N GLU A 218 -10.64 -19.59 33.91
CA GLU A 218 -10.89 -18.13 34.14
C GLU A 218 -9.79 -17.23 33.58
N ILE A 219 -9.18 -17.64 32.47
CA ILE A 219 -8.16 -16.85 31.78
C ILE A 219 -8.87 -15.98 30.75
N TRP A 220 -8.56 -14.69 30.75
CA TRP A 220 -9.10 -13.73 29.80
C TRP A 220 -8.01 -13.30 28.82
N LYS A 221 -8.37 -13.16 27.55
CA LYS A 221 -7.43 -12.73 26.50
C LYS A 221 -8.06 -11.63 25.65
N ALA A 222 -7.30 -10.57 25.38
CA ALA A 222 -7.69 -9.57 24.38
C ALA A 222 -7.85 -10.23 23.00
N SER A 223 -8.99 -9.97 22.35
CA SER A 223 -9.33 -10.51 21.04
C SER A 223 -8.49 -9.89 19.91
N GLY A 224 -8.54 -10.51 18.72
CA GLY A 224 -7.95 -9.95 17.51
C GLY A 224 -8.43 -8.52 17.22
N PRO A 225 -9.75 -8.26 17.20
CA PRO A 225 -10.31 -6.91 17.03
C PRO A 225 -9.80 -5.87 18.02
N LEU A 226 -9.72 -6.20 19.31
CA LEU A 226 -9.21 -5.27 20.32
C LEU A 226 -7.74 -4.89 20.04
N ARG A 227 -6.90 -5.89 19.75
CA ARG A 227 -5.48 -5.66 19.42
C ARG A 227 -5.33 -4.89 18.11
N GLN A 228 -6.22 -5.11 17.14
CA GLN A 228 -6.21 -4.40 15.88
C GLN A 228 -6.51 -2.91 16.07
N ARG A 229 -7.53 -2.56 16.87
CA ARG A 229 -7.82 -1.15 17.18
C ARG A 229 -6.67 -0.43 17.86
N ILE A 230 -6.00 -1.07 18.82
CA ILE A 230 -4.81 -0.50 19.46
C ILE A 230 -3.70 -0.26 18.43
N ARG A 231 -3.44 -1.24 17.56
CA ARG A 231 -2.44 -1.06 16.47
C ARG A 231 -2.81 0.07 15.53
N GLU A 232 -4.10 0.22 15.18
CA GLU A 232 -4.58 1.30 14.33
C GLU A 232 -4.41 2.66 15.01
N ALA A 233 -4.73 2.77 16.30
CA ALA A 233 -4.52 3.98 17.09
C ALA A 233 -3.02 4.34 17.22
N ASP A 234 -2.17 3.34 17.49
CA ASP A 234 -0.71 3.50 17.50
C ASP A 234 -0.18 3.96 16.15
N GLU A 235 -0.66 3.37 15.05
CA GLU A 235 -0.28 3.75 13.70
C GLU A 235 -0.72 5.18 13.37
N LEU A 236 -1.94 5.56 13.74
CA LEU A 236 -2.45 6.93 13.54
C LEU A 236 -1.64 7.96 14.34
N ARG A 237 -1.22 7.65 15.57
CA ARG A 237 -0.34 8.51 16.37
C ARG A 237 1.06 8.61 15.79
N ALA A 238 1.61 7.50 15.33
CA ALA A 238 2.96 7.45 14.77
C ALA A 238 3.03 8.03 13.34
N ARG A 239 1.89 8.06 12.62
CA ARG A 239 1.78 8.46 11.22
C ARG A 239 2.42 9.81 10.92
N PRO A 240 2.15 10.93 11.65
CA PRO A 240 2.77 12.21 11.34
C PRO A 240 4.31 12.15 11.40
N ALA A 241 4.88 11.51 12.42
CA ALA A 241 6.32 11.39 12.58
C ALA A 241 6.94 10.51 11.48
N LYS A 242 6.31 9.37 11.15
CA LYS A 242 6.76 8.49 10.06
C LYS A 242 6.72 9.21 8.71
N ARG A 243 5.61 9.87 8.41
CA ARG A 243 5.41 10.63 7.17
C ARG A 243 6.42 11.77 7.05
N LEU A 244 6.67 12.51 8.13
CA LEU A 244 7.70 13.55 8.16
C LEU A 244 9.10 12.99 7.85
N ALA A 245 9.45 11.83 8.42
CA ALA A 245 10.73 11.17 8.16
C ALA A 245 10.85 10.68 6.70
N GLU A 246 9.79 10.07 6.16
CA GLU A 246 9.72 9.64 4.76
C GLU A 246 9.89 10.83 3.81
N LEU A 247 9.17 11.93 4.04
CA LEU A 247 9.25 13.15 3.24
C LEU A 247 10.66 13.74 3.25
N ARG A 248 11.28 13.77 4.43
CA ARG A 248 12.67 14.23 4.57
C ARG A 248 13.61 13.39 3.71
N GLY A 249 13.43 12.07 3.70
CA GLY A 249 14.17 11.16 2.83
C GLY A 249 13.99 11.51 1.35
N ILE A 250 12.74 11.59 0.88
CA ILE A 250 12.41 11.91 -0.52
C ILE A 250 13.02 13.25 -0.93
N VAL A 251 12.84 14.30 -0.13
CA VAL A 251 13.37 15.63 -0.43
C VAL A 251 14.90 15.60 -0.44
N SER A 252 15.53 14.95 0.54
CA SER A 252 16.99 14.83 0.57
C SER A 252 17.52 14.17 -0.69
N GLU A 253 16.88 13.09 -1.17
CA GLU A 253 17.23 12.44 -2.44
C GLU A 253 17.08 13.36 -3.66
N GLN A 254 16.06 14.23 -3.68
CA GLN A 254 15.92 15.22 -4.76
C GLN A 254 17.04 16.26 -4.71
N LEU A 255 17.55 16.61 -3.54
CA LEU A 255 18.62 17.61 -3.41
C LEU A 255 20.02 17.05 -3.70
N VAL A 256 20.21 15.72 -3.64
CA VAL A 256 21.52 15.09 -3.86
C VAL A 256 22.08 15.43 -5.25
N GLY A 257 23.28 16.01 -5.26
CA GLY A 257 24.02 16.34 -6.48
C GLY A 257 23.61 17.66 -7.15
N LEU A 258 22.70 18.43 -6.54
CA LEU A 258 22.48 19.82 -6.93
C LEU A 258 23.64 20.70 -6.42
N PRO A 259 24.00 21.79 -7.13
CA PRO A 259 25.01 22.73 -6.68
C PRO A 259 24.64 23.37 -5.33
N ASP A 260 25.65 23.60 -4.48
CA ASP A 260 25.47 24.26 -3.18
C ASP A 260 24.84 25.65 -3.31
N GLU A 261 25.14 26.38 -4.39
CA GLU A 261 24.56 27.69 -4.67
C GLU A 261 23.04 27.64 -4.87
N GLU A 262 22.50 26.52 -5.36
CA GLU A 262 21.06 26.32 -5.57
C GLU A 262 20.35 25.87 -4.29
N THR A 263 21.06 25.15 -3.40
CA THR A 263 20.46 24.52 -2.22
C THR A 263 20.70 25.27 -0.91
N ARG A 264 21.64 26.23 -0.86
CA ARG A 264 22.06 26.93 0.37
C ARG A 264 20.92 27.59 1.13
N ASP A 265 19.97 28.19 0.42
CA ASP A 265 18.86 28.94 1.01
C ASP A 265 17.64 28.06 1.30
N PHE A 266 17.68 26.77 0.94
CA PHE A 266 16.58 25.84 1.17
C PHE A 266 16.55 25.37 2.62
N SER A 267 15.41 25.55 3.28
CA SER A 267 15.13 25.02 4.62
C SER A 267 13.94 24.09 4.57
N PHE A 268 14.15 22.82 4.93
CA PHE A 268 13.09 21.82 4.96
C PHE A 268 11.94 22.20 5.90
N GLU A 269 12.24 22.75 7.08
CA GLU A 269 11.23 23.16 8.05
C GLU A 269 10.39 24.34 7.53
N ALA A 270 11.03 25.31 6.88
CA ALA A 270 10.32 26.44 6.28
C ALA A 270 9.47 25.99 5.08
N TRP A 271 9.99 25.06 4.27
CA TRP A 271 9.31 24.52 3.09
C TRP A 271 8.04 23.74 3.44
N ILE A 272 8.03 22.96 4.53
CA ILE A 272 6.82 22.24 4.98
C ILE A 272 5.67 23.18 5.34
N LEU A 273 6.01 24.33 5.93
CA LEU A 273 5.05 25.33 6.39
C LEU A 273 4.64 26.31 5.29
N ALA A 274 5.30 26.27 4.13
CA ALA A 274 5.03 27.18 3.03
C ALA A 274 3.80 26.73 2.24
N ASP A 275 3.02 27.70 1.78
CA ASP A 275 1.95 27.46 0.81
C ASP A 275 2.57 27.17 -0.56
N LEU A 276 2.48 25.92 -1.00
CA LEU A 276 2.98 25.52 -2.31
C LEU A 276 2.00 25.97 -3.41
N SER A 277 2.50 26.78 -4.34
CA SER A 277 1.72 27.27 -5.48
C SER A 277 1.17 26.11 -6.31
N GLY A 278 -0.15 26.06 -6.50
CA GLY A 278 -0.82 25.01 -7.29
C GLY A 278 -1.56 23.95 -6.47
N ARG A 279 -1.42 23.97 -5.14
CA ARG A 279 -2.15 23.07 -4.22
C ARG A 279 -3.09 23.83 -3.30
N VAL A 280 -4.22 23.20 -2.98
CA VAL A 280 -5.23 23.71 -2.03
C VAL A 280 -4.84 23.41 -0.57
N GLN A 281 -3.97 22.44 -0.34
CA GLN A 281 -3.53 21.97 0.98
C GLN A 281 -2.01 22.13 1.11
N SER A 282 -1.55 22.55 2.29
CA SER A 282 -0.13 22.63 2.60
C SER A 282 0.51 21.24 2.74
N VAL A 283 1.85 21.17 2.72
CA VAL A 283 2.56 19.92 3.02
C VAL A 283 2.26 19.44 4.45
N ALA A 284 2.15 20.36 5.39
CA ALA A 284 1.75 20.06 6.76
C ALA A 284 0.36 19.41 6.84
N ASP A 285 -0.61 19.90 6.06
CA ASP A 285 -1.95 19.30 6.00
C ASP A 285 -1.90 17.87 5.44
N ALA A 286 -1.09 17.63 4.41
CA ALA A 286 -0.93 16.30 3.81
C ALA A 286 -0.33 15.26 4.78
N ILE A 287 0.53 15.70 5.72
CA ILE A 287 1.08 14.81 6.76
C ILE A 287 -0.04 14.27 7.66
N HIS A 288 -1.03 15.09 7.98
CA HIS A 288 -2.19 14.70 8.80
C HIS A 288 -3.38 14.18 7.99
N GLY A 289 -3.36 14.38 6.67
CA GLY A 289 -4.43 14.07 5.74
C GLY A 289 -4.56 12.60 5.36
N SER A 290 -5.36 12.35 4.33
CA SER A 290 -5.72 10.99 3.88
C SER A 290 -4.53 10.24 3.24
N ASP A 291 -4.58 8.91 3.22
CA ASP A 291 -3.53 8.09 2.58
C ASP A 291 -3.39 8.34 1.05
N PRO A 292 -4.48 8.49 0.26
CA PRO A 292 -4.34 8.77 -1.17
C PRO A 292 -3.65 10.11 -1.48
N GLU A 293 -3.99 11.17 -0.74
CA GLU A 293 -3.35 12.49 -0.88
C GLU A 293 -1.87 12.44 -0.52
N TRP A 294 -1.53 11.71 0.56
CA TRP A 294 -0.15 11.47 0.98
C TRP A 294 0.67 10.76 -0.10
N THR A 295 0.17 9.63 -0.62
CA THR A 295 0.87 8.86 -1.65
C THR A 295 1.05 9.67 -2.94
N ALA A 296 0.05 10.46 -3.33
CA ALA A 296 0.15 11.34 -4.50
C ALA A 296 1.24 12.41 -4.33
N LEU A 297 1.35 13.02 -3.14
CA LEU A 297 2.41 13.97 -2.81
C LEU A 297 3.80 13.33 -2.89
N CYS A 298 4.01 12.20 -2.21
CA CYS A 298 5.28 11.48 -2.25
C CYS A 298 5.68 11.13 -3.68
N HIS A 299 4.74 10.60 -4.47
CA HIS A 299 4.99 10.25 -5.87
C HIS A 299 5.35 11.46 -6.73
N GLN A 300 4.69 12.61 -6.54
CA GLN A 300 5.03 13.82 -7.29
C GLN A 300 6.46 14.30 -6.94
N LEU A 301 6.80 14.35 -5.65
CA LEU A 301 8.12 14.78 -5.18
C LEU A 301 9.24 13.86 -5.66
N SER A 302 9.09 12.55 -5.50
CA SER A 302 10.11 11.57 -5.92
C SER A 302 10.40 11.61 -7.43
N ASN A 303 9.47 12.09 -8.24
CA ASN A 303 9.59 12.10 -9.70
C ASN A 303 10.02 13.44 -10.31
N ILE A 304 10.24 14.50 -9.51
CA ILE A 304 10.61 15.83 -10.04
C ILE A 304 11.83 15.73 -10.96
N ARG A 305 12.93 15.15 -10.47
CA ARG A 305 14.16 15.04 -11.27
C ARG A 305 14.04 14.10 -12.47
N THR A 306 13.28 13.01 -12.32
CA THR A 306 12.95 12.12 -13.45
C THR A 306 12.22 12.90 -14.56
N ARG A 307 11.24 13.75 -14.20
CA ARG A 307 10.54 14.59 -15.17
C ARG A 307 11.46 15.64 -15.80
N ILE A 308 12.34 16.27 -15.02
CA ILE A 308 13.36 17.20 -15.54
C ILE A 308 14.25 16.50 -16.57
N ARG A 309 14.70 15.27 -16.28
CA ARG A 309 15.60 14.51 -17.15
C ARG A 309 14.95 14.08 -18.46
N PHE A 310 13.74 13.50 -18.40
CA PHE A 310 13.13 12.85 -19.56
C PHE A 310 12.11 13.72 -20.31
N SER A 311 11.49 14.69 -19.65
CA SER A 311 10.48 15.57 -20.26
C SER A 311 10.53 16.98 -19.67
N PRO A 312 11.65 17.71 -19.83
CA PRO A 312 11.76 19.06 -19.30
C PRO A 312 10.74 19.98 -20.00
N ARG A 313 10.02 20.78 -19.21
CA ARG A 313 9.06 21.79 -19.64
C ARG A 313 9.19 23.03 -18.77
N ALA A 314 8.92 24.21 -19.32
CA ALA A 314 9.03 25.47 -18.59
C ALA A 314 7.99 25.62 -17.47
N ASP A 315 6.83 24.97 -17.62
CA ASP A 315 5.71 24.96 -16.68
C ASP A 315 5.75 23.77 -15.71
N LEU A 316 6.89 23.07 -15.60
CA LEU A 316 7.03 21.94 -14.69
C LEU A 316 6.91 22.41 -13.24
N GLU A 317 5.91 21.93 -12.53
CA GLU A 317 5.74 22.18 -11.09
C GLU A 317 6.87 21.53 -10.27
N LEU A 318 7.65 22.36 -9.57
CA LEU A 318 8.78 21.94 -8.74
C LEU A 318 8.43 21.81 -7.25
N LEU A 319 7.18 22.12 -6.88
CA LEU A 319 6.67 22.03 -5.50
C LEU A 319 7.55 22.79 -4.50
N GLY A 320 8.13 23.93 -4.92
CA GLY A 320 9.00 24.75 -4.08
C GLY A 320 10.36 24.14 -3.74
N LEU A 321 10.75 23.03 -4.39
CA LEU A 321 12.10 22.49 -4.29
C LEU A 321 13.06 23.28 -5.20
N PRO A 322 14.33 23.48 -4.79
CA PRO A 322 15.32 24.27 -5.51
C PRO A 322 15.89 23.53 -6.73
N CYS A 323 15.02 23.18 -7.69
CA CYS A 323 15.37 22.43 -8.89
C CYS A 323 15.31 23.29 -10.17
N GLU A 324 15.10 24.61 -10.04
CA GLU A 324 14.97 25.54 -11.16
C GLU A 324 16.24 25.56 -12.02
N GLY A 325 17.41 25.56 -11.39
CA GLY A 325 18.70 25.53 -12.08
C GLY A 325 18.89 24.26 -12.90
N GLU A 326 18.55 23.09 -12.34
CA GLU A 326 18.61 21.81 -13.05
C GLU A 326 17.63 21.77 -14.22
N LEU A 327 16.41 22.27 -14.03
CA LEU A 327 15.40 22.40 -15.08
C LEU A 327 15.87 23.30 -16.22
N ALA A 328 16.44 24.47 -15.90
CA ALA A 328 16.97 25.40 -16.90
C ALA A 328 18.09 24.77 -17.73
N ARG A 329 19.03 24.05 -17.08
CA ARG A 329 20.08 23.29 -17.78
C ARG A 329 19.50 22.20 -18.69
N ALA A 330 18.47 21.50 -18.24
CA ALA A 330 17.82 20.46 -19.05
C ALA A 330 17.08 21.02 -20.27
N LEU A 331 16.37 22.15 -20.11
CA LEU A 331 15.73 22.86 -21.20
C LEU A 331 16.76 23.36 -22.23
N GLN A 332 17.89 23.91 -21.76
CA GLN A 332 18.96 24.39 -22.63
C GLN A 332 19.60 23.25 -23.43
N ARG A 333 19.89 22.09 -22.80
CA ARG A 333 20.39 20.91 -23.52
C ARG A 333 19.44 20.46 -24.62
N LYS A 334 18.14 20.35 -24.30
CA LYS A 334 17.12 19.93 -25.27
C LYS A 334 16.98 20.90 -26.44
N ARG A 335 17.15 22.21 -26.18
CA ARG A 335 17.17 23.24 -27.22
C ARG A 335 18.38 23.08 -28.13
N LEU A 336 19.58 22.94 -27.56
CA LEU A 336 20.82 22.73 -28.34
C LEU A 336 20.74 21.45 -29.17
N GLU A 337 20.27 20.33 -28.60
CA GLU A 337 20.05 19.08 -29.34
C GLU A 337 19.04 19.21 -30.48
N ALA A 338 18.04 20.10 -30.35
CA ALA A 338 17.09 20.36 -31.42
C ALA A 338 17.72 21.22 -32.53
N GLU A 339 18.50 22.24 -32.16
CA GLU A 339 19.25 23.09 -33.08
C GLU A 339 20.31 22.28 -33.85
N ASP A 340 21.02 21.37 -33.19
CA ASP A 340 21.99 20.46 -33.81
C ASP A 340 21.31 19.47 -34.76
N ARG A 341 20.18 18.87 -34.37
CA ARG A 341 19.38 18.00 -35.26
C ARG A 341 18.87 18.73 -36.48
N GLU A 342 18.44 19.99 -36.34
CA GLU A 342 18.06 20.81 -37.49
C GLU A 342 19.25 21.11 -38.40
N ARG A 343 20.43 21.40 -37.83
CA ARG A 343 21.66 21.61 -38.61
C ARG A 343 22.05 20.36 -39.39
N GLU A 344 22.12 19.21 -38.72
CA GLU A 344 22.43 17.92 -39.37
C GLU A 344 21.44 17.59 -40.48
N LYS A 345 20.15 17.85 -40.26
CA LYS A 345 19.12 17.67 -41.30
C LYS A 345 19.38 18.56 -42.51
N ARG A 346 19.66 19.86 -42.31
CA ARG A 346 19.96 20.80 -43.40
C ARG A 346 21.24 20.44 -44.15
N GLU A 347 22.29 20.03 -43.43
CA GLU A 347 23.55 19.59 -44.04
C GLU A 347 23.35 18.31 -44.87
N LYS A 348 22.57 17.34 -44.37
CA LYS A 348 22.22 16.13 -45.11
C LYS A 348 21.39 16.45 -46.36
N GLU A 349 20.37 17.30 -46.25
CA GLU A 349 19.55 17.72 -47.40
C GLU A 349 20.40 18.39 -48.48
N LYS A 350 21.38 19.21 -48.08
CA LYS A 350 22.33 19.85 -49.00
C LYS A 350 23.27 18.82 -49.65
N ALA A 351 23.86 17.92 -48.87
CA ALA A 351 24.74 16.87 -49.38
C ALA A 351 24.00 15.93 -50.36
N ASP A 352 22.76 15.56 -50.04
CA ASP A 352 21.92 14.75 -50.93
C ASP A 352 21.62 15.51 -52.24
N ALA A 353 21.39 16.82 -52.20
CA ALA A 353 21.20 17.65 -53.39
C ALA A 353 22.44 17.72 -54.28
N GLU A 354 23.62 17.92 -53.69
CA GLU A 354 24.90 17.91 -54.40
C GLU A 354 25.17 16.53 -55.03
N ALA A 355 24.89 15.43 -54.32
CA ALA A 355 25.03 14.08 -54.83
C ALA A 355 24.10 13.80 -56.03
N ARG A 356 22.86 14.33 -56.01
CA ARG A 356 21.93 14.24 -57.16
C ARG A 356 22.48 14.96 -58.39
N VAL A 357 23.01 16.17 -58.21
CA VAL A 357 23.63 16.96 -59.29
C VAL A 357 24.86 16.26 -59.88
N VAL A 358 25.73 15.70 -59.03
CA VAL A 358 26.91 14.94 -59.48
C VAL A 358 26.49 13.70 -60.26
N ARG A 359 25.48 12.97 -59.75
CA ARG A 359 24.94 11.78 -60.43
C ARG A 359 24.40 12.11 -61.82
N LEU A 360 23.58 13.17 -61.94
CA LEU A 360 23.04 13.59 -63.23
C LEU A 360 24.15 14.01 -64.18
N SER A 361 25.11 14.82 -63.71
CA SER A 361 26.23 15.27 -64.52
C SER A 361 27.06 14.10 -65.08
N LYS A 362 27.32 13.09 -64.24
CA LYS A 362 28.05 11.87 -64.65
C LYS A 362 27.32 11.09 -65.73
N LEU A 363 26.00 10.93 -65.60
CA LEU A 363 25.18 10.22 -66.59
C LEU A 363 25.08 11.02 -67.90
N ALA A 364 24.90 12.34 -67.81
CA ALA A 364 24.87 13.19 -68.99
C ALA A 364 26.17 13.16 -69.78
N ALA A 365 27.32 13.16 -69.10
CA ALA A 365 28.62 13.02 -69.73
C ALA A 365 28.77 11.68 -70.47
N ALA A 366 28.24 10.59 -69.92
CA ALA A 366 28.28 9.27 -70.54
C ALA A 366 27.35 9.15 -71.76
N ASP A 367 26.14 9.71 -71.67
CA ASP A 367 25.08 9.50 -72.68
C ASP A 367 25.14 10.51 -73.84
N LEU A 368 25.60 11.74 -73.60
CA LEU A 368 25.58 12.82 -74.60
C LEU A 368 26.96 13.14 -75.20
N GLY A 369 28.06 12.71 -74.56
CA GLY A 369 29.41 12.98 -75.04
C GLY A 369 29.75 14.49 -75.10
N GLU A 370 30.38 14.94 -76.17
CA GLU A 370 30.73 16.36 -76.36
C GLU A 370 29.47 17.23 -76.46
N GLY A 371 29.29 18.16 -75.51
CA GLY A 371 28.13 19.06 -75.44
C GLY A 371 27.19 18.82 -74.26
N TYR A 372 27.43 17.80 -73.42
CA TYR A 372 26.61 17.52 -72.24
C TYR A 372 26.53 18.70 -71.25
N GLU A 373 27.61 19.46 -71.07
CA GLU A 373 27.67 20.63 -70.17
C GLU A 373 26.72 21.76 -70.59
N ILE A 374 26.56 21.95 -71.91
CA ILE A 374 25.63 22.93 -72.47
C ILE A 374 24.21 22.47 -72.20
N TRP A 375 23.90 21.19 -72.44
CA TRP A 375 22.58 20.64 -72.16
C TRP A 375 22.20 20.75 -70.67
N LEU A 376 23.12 20.42 -69.76
CA LEU A 376 22.91 20.49 -68.31
C LEU A 376 22.52 21.91 -67.82
N ARG A 377 22.96 22.96 -68.52
CA ARG A 377 22.73 24.37 -68.15
C ARG A 377 21.65 25.05 -68.99
N THR A 378 21.16 24.39 -70.03
CA THR A 378 20.15 24.96 -70.92
C THR A 378 18.76 24.55 -70.43
N GLY A 379 17.83 25.50 -70.36
CA GLY A 379 16.45 25.21 -69.99
C GLY A 379 15.82 24.20 -70.95
N ASP A 380 15.18 23.17 -70.39
CA ASP A 380 14.49 22.14 -71.17
C ASP A 380 12.97 22.36 -71.06
N ALA A 381 12.27 22.37 -72.19
CA ALA A 381 10.82 22.55 -72.22
C ALA A 381 10.08 21.48 -71.43
N ALA A 382 10.63 20.25 -71.38
CA ALA A 382 10.06 19.17 -70.60
C ALA A 382 10.35 19.26 -69.09
N LEU A 383 11.21 20.21 -68.68
CA LEU A 383 11.48 20.58 -67.29
C LEU A 383 10.88 21.96 -66.96
N ASN A 384 9.82 22.36 -67.67
CA ASN A 384 9.17 23.67 -67.51
C ASN A 384 10.12 24.87 -67.68
N GLY A 385 11.14 24.73 -68.53
CA GLY A 385 12.14 25.77 -68.79
C GLY A 385 13.28 25.84 -67.77
N GLN A 386 13.26 25.01 -66.72
CA GLN A 386 14.41 24.87 -65.82
C GLN A 386 15.54 24.10 -66.49
N SER A 387 16.77 24.39 -66.09
CA SER A 387 17.90 23.57 -66.49
C SER A 387 17.86 22.21 -65.78
N PRO A 388 18.39 21.13 -66.41
CA PRO A 388 18.53 19.83 -65.75
C PRO A 388 19.22 19.89 -64.38
N LEU A 389 20.19 20.79 -64.20
CA LEU A 389 20.89 21.01 -62.92
C LEU A 389 20.01 21.63 -61.83
N GLU A 390 19.18 22.61 -62.18
CA GLU A 390 18.23 23.23 -61.25
C GLU A 390 17.15 22.23 -60.84
N SER A 391 16.63 21.46 -61.80
CA SER A 391 15.63 20.43 -61.55
C SER A 391 16.17 19.34 -60.60
N ALA A 392 17.42 18.91 -60.78
CA ALA A 392 18.06 17.87 -59.97
C ALA A 392 18.27 18.22 -58.48
N GLN A 393 18.07 19.48 -58.07
CA GLN A 393 18.09 19.89 -56.66
C GLN A 393 17.02 19.20 -55.83
N SER A 394 15.94 18.70 -56.46
CA SER A 394 14.90 17.89 -55.82
C SER A 394 14.93 16.44 -56.31
N GLU A 395 14.40 15.51 -55.51
CA GLU A 395 14.36 14.10 -55.91
C GLU A 395 13.40 13.83 -57.08
N THR A 396 12.25 14.53 -57.10
CA THR A 396 11.32 14.49 -58.24
C THR A 396 11.96 15.10 -59.47
N GLY A 397 12.61 16.25 -59.35
CA GLY A 397 13.24 16.92 -60.47
C GLY A 397 14.49 16.21 -61.00
N LEU A 398 15.20 15.41 -60.19
CA LEU A 398 16.23 14.49 -60.70
C LEU A 398 15.63 13.43 -61.61
N ARG A 399 14.50 12.83 -61.22
CA ARG A 399 13.82 11.82 -62.05
C ARG A 399 13.40 12.42 -63.39
N ASP A 400 12.86 13.63 -63.37
CA ASP A 400 12.44 14.33 -64.57
C ASP A 400 13.65 14.69 -65.47
N ALA A 401 14.75 15.14 -64.86
CA ALA A 401 15.99 15.42 -65.58
C ALA A 401 16.61 14.16 -66.21
N LEU A 402 16.52 13.00 -65.55
CA LEU A 402 16.96 11.71 -66.12
C LEU A 402 16.08 11.27 -67.29
N HIS A 403 14.77 11.50 -67.23
CA HIS A 403 13.89 11.25 -68.37
C HIS A 403 14.19 12.19 -69.55
N ALA A 404 14.48 13.47 -69.27
CA ALA A 404 14.91 14.43 -70.30
C ALA A 404 16.24 14.01 -70.93
N LEU A 405 17.20 13.54 -70.12
CA LEU A 405 18.47 12.99 -70.58
C LEU A 405 18.25 11.82 -71.55
N GLY A 406 17.43 10.84 -71.16
CA GLY A 406 17.13 9.67 -72.00
C GLY A 406 16.53 10.06 -73.35
N ARG A 407 15.56 10.98 -73.36
CA ARG A 407 14.99 11.51 -74.61
C ARG A 407 16.04 12.18 -75.50
N LYS A 408 16.94 12.97 -74.90
CA LYS A 408 18.00 13.66 -75.64
C LYS A 408 19.03 12.69 -76.21
N ALA A 409 19.42 11.68 -75.44
CA ALA A 409 20.33 10.63 -75.88
C ALA A 409 19.72 9.81 -77.03
N ASP A 410 18.44 9.44 -76.94
CA ASP A 410 17.74 8.75 -78.03
C ASP A 410 17.64 9.61 -79.29
N GLN A 411 17.36 10.90 -79.13
CA GLN A 411 17.35 11.84 -80.26
C GLN A 411 18.71 11.86 -80.97
N LEU A 412 19.81 12.04 -80.22
CA LEU A 412 21.16 12.05 -80.80
C LEU A 412 21.51 10.71 -81.46
N ARG A 413 21.12 9.59 -80.85
CA ARG A 413 21.34 8.25 -81.42
C ARG A 413 20.56 8.04 -82.72
N ILE A 414 19.32 8.51 -82.80
CA ILE A 414 18.51 8.45 -84.03
C ILE A 414 19.13 9.32 -85.12
N GLU A 415 19.56 10.55 -84.78
CA GLU A 415 20.23 11.47 -85.69
C GLU A 415 21.54 10.88 -86.23
N GLU A 416 22.35 10.26 -85.35
CA GLU A 416 23.59 9.59 -85.73
C GLU A 416 23.34 8.36 -86.61
N GLN A 417 22.39 7.49 -86.25
CA GLN A 417 22.03 6.34 -87.09
C GLN A 417 21.47 6.75 -88.45
N ALA A 418 20.72 7.86 -88.52
CA ALA A 418 20.24 8.40 -89.79
C ALA A 418 21.41 8.94 -90.63
N ARG A 419 22.37 9.62 -89.99
CA ARG A 419 23.60 10.09 -90.63
C ARG A 419 24.46 8.94 -91.15
N GLU A 420 24.65 7.88 -90.37
CA GLU A 420 25.38 6.68 -90.77
C GLU A 420 24.68 5.94 -91.92
N ARG A 421 23.36 5.76 -91.84
CA ARG A 421 22.55 5.17 -92.92
C ARG A 421 22.69 5.95 -94.21
N ARG A 422 22.59 7.28 -94.14
CA ARG A 422 22.82 8.17 -95.27
C ARG A 422 24.25 8.04 -95.80
N HIS A 423 25.26 8.10 -94.95
CA HIS A 423 26.67 7.96 -95.36
C HIS A 423 26.97 6.59 -95.98
N LYS A 424 26.35 5.51 -95.49
CA LYS A 424 26.46 4.18 -96.08
C LYS A 424 25.80 4.13 -97.44
N ALA A 425 24.53 4.56 -97.54
CA ALA A 425 23.77 4.61 -98.78
C ALA A 425 24.49 5.41 -99.87
N VAL A 426 25.02 6.59 -99.53
CA VAL A 426 25.81 7.42 -100.45
C VAL A 426 27.10 6.71 -100.86
N ARG A 427 27.89 6.15 -99.92
CA ARG A 427 29.14 5.44 -100.25
C ARG A 427 28.92 4.23 -101.15
N GLU A 428 27.89 3.44 -100.88
CA GLU A 428 27.55 2.27 -101.72
C GLU A 428 27.07 2.70 -103.11
N LEU A 429 26.30 3.79 -103.19
CA LEU A 429 25.90 4.38 -104.47
C LEU A 429 27.10 4.92 -105.26
N GLU A 430 28.05 5.58 -104.59
CA GLU A 430 29.31 6.03 -105.20
C GLU A 430 30.11 4.85 -105.74
N ALA A 431 30.24 3.76 -104.96
CA ALA A 431 30.92 2.54 -105.39
C ALA A 431 30.23 1.89 -106.60
N LEU A 432 28.89 1.84 -106.60
CA LEU A 432 28.11 1.36 -107.74
C LEU A 432 28.33 2.23 -108.97
N ALA A 433 28.27 3.56 -108.83
CA ALA A 433 28.51 4.49 -109.93
C ALA A 433 29.92 4.33 -110.52
N ARG A 434 30.96 4.23 -109.68
CA ARG A 434 32.34 4.00 -110.10
C ARG A 434 32.57 2.64 -110.76
N ASN A 435 31.76 1.62 -110.45
CA ASN A 435 31.82 0.34 -111.14
C ASN A 435 31.12 0.39 -112.52
N ARG A 436 30.09 1.23 -112.69
CA ARG A 436 29.31 1.32 -113.94
C ARG A 436 29.92 2.26 -114.98
N TYR A 437 30.63 3.29 -114.55
CA TYR A 437 31.37 4.20 -115.44
C TYR A 437 32.85 3.83 -115.50
N ILE A 438 33.44 3.83 -116.71
CA ILE A 438 34.87 3.57 -116.87
C ILE A 438 35.72 4.78 -116.42
N ASP A 439 35.20 6.00 -116.59
CA ASP A 439 35.85 7.25 -116.18
C ASP A 439 35.37 7.68 -114.78
N PRO A 440 36.28 7.76 -113.77
CA PRO A 440 35.95 8.21 -112.42
C PRO A 440 35.33 9.62 -112.36
N ALA A 441 35.74 10.53 -113.24
CA ALA A 441 35.23 11.90 -113.24
C ALA A 441 33.74 11.96 -113.63
N ARG A 442 33.28 11.03 -114.48
CA ARG A 442 31.86 10.90 -114.85
C ARG A 442 31.01 10.29 -113.74
N ALA A 443 31.56 9.32 -113.00
CA ALA A 443 30.88 8.77 -111.83
C ALA A 443 30.66 9.85 -110.76
N ASP A 444 31.69 10.65 -110.45
CA ASP A 444 31.60 11.75 -109.48
C ASP A 444 30.66 12.87 -109.98
N LEU A 445 30.67 13.18 -111.28
CA LEU A 445 29.72 14.12 -111.89
C LEU A 445 28.28 13.62 -111.76
N TRP A 446 28.03 12.33 -112.01
CA TRP A 446 26.71 11.73 -111.87
C TRP A 446 26.19 11.83 -110.43
N MET A 447 27.04 11.54 -109.44
CA MET A 447 26.69 11.63 -108.01
C MET A 447 26.31 13.04 -107.56
N ARG A 448 26.90 14.08 -108.16
CA ARG A 448 26.72 15.49 -107.77
C ARG A 448 25.72 16.27 -108.63
N SER A 449 25.43 15.80 -109.84
CA SER A 449 24.53 16.50 -110.77
C SER A 449 23.07 16.34 -110.39
N SER A 450 22.31 17.42 -110.53
CA SER A 450 20.84 17.39 -110.37
C SER A 450 20.18 16.48 -111.40
N ARG A 451 19.19 15.69 -110.97
CA ARG A 451 18.45 14.74 -111.80
C ARG A 451 16.95 15.07 -111.76
N PRO A 452 16.29 15.34 -112.90
CA PRO A 452 14.84 15.57 -112.95
C PRO A 452 14.04 14.40 -112.35
N GLU A 453 14.51 13.16 -112.54
CA GLU A 453 13.87 11.93 -112.08
C GLU A 453 13.90 11.79 -110.54
N LEU A 454 14.81 12.51 -109.88
CA LEU A 454 14.93 12.59 -108.43
C LEU A 454 14.35 13.92 -107.87
N GLY A 455 13.48 14.59 -108.65
CA GLY A 455 12.87 15.86 -108.23
C GLY A 455 13.86 17.03 -108.16
N GLY A 456 14.91 17.00 -108.97
CA GLY A 456 15.95 18.05 -109.01
C GLY A 456 17.05 17.89 -107.96
N GLN A 457 17.03 16.83 -107.15
CA GLN A 457 18.11 16.51 -106.22
C GLN A 457 19.26 15.79 -106.92
N SER A 458 20.47 15.90 -106.37
CA SER A 458 21.59 15.05 -106.77
C SER A 458 21.45 13.65 -106.15
N PRO A 459 21.95 12.58 -106.79
CA PRO A 459 21.94 11.24 -106.22
C PRO A 459 22.56 11.16 -104.81
N ALA A 460 23.62 11.95 -104.53
CA ALA A 460 24.24 12.03 -103.21
C ALA A 460 23.35 12.68 -102.12
N ASN A 461 22.46 13.59 -102.49
CA ASN A 461 21.52 14.21 -101.54
C ASN A 461 20.23 13.40 -101.38
N PHE A 462 19.80 12.71 -102.43
CA PHE A 462 18.60 11.89 -102.43
C PHE A 462 18.79 10.55 -101.68
N ALA A 463 19.99 9.96 -101.73
CA ALA A 463 20.29 8.68 -101.09
C ALA A 463 20.47 8.85 -99.57
N ILE A 464 19.36 8.79 -98.84
CA ILE A 464 19.30 8.92 -97.38
C ILE A 464 19.21 7.56 -96.67
N ASP A 465 18.89 6.49 -97.40
CA ASP A 465 18.79 5.10 -96.94
C ASP A 465 18.97 4.10 -98.10
N ASP A 466 18.84 2.80 -97.80
CA ASP A 466 19.01 1.72 -98.78
C ASP A 466 17.94 1.76 -99.90
N ALA A 467 16.71 2.16 -99.59
CA ALA A 467 15.62 2.20 -100.57
C ALA A 467 15.82 3.34 -101.58
N THR A 468 16.22 4.51 -101.10
CA THR A 468 16.55 5.67 -101.94
C THR A 468 17.84 5.44 -102.73
N ARG A 469 18.84 4.74 -102.16
CA ARG A 469 20.02 4.25 -102.89
C ARG A 469 19.60 3.34 -104.05
N ASP A 470 18.77 2.34 -103.80
CA ASP A 470 18.37 1.36 -104.84
C ASP A 470 17.58 2.03 -105.96
N LYS A 471 16.71 2.98 -105.61
CA LYS A 471 16.03 3.83 -106.59
C LYS A 471 17.04 4.59 -107.45
N CYS A 472 18.04 5.23 -106.85
CA CYS A 472 19.12 5.89 -107.60
C CYS A 472 19.88 4.90 -108.52
N ALA A 473 20.14 3.68 -108.05
CA ALA A 473 20.88 2.67 -108.81
C ALA A 473 20.15 2.20 -110.08
N THR A 474 18.81 2.26 -110.14
CA THR A 474 18.04 1.94 -111.35
C THR A 474 18.35 2.89 -112.53
N TYR A 475 18.82 4.10 -112.23
CA TYR A 475 19.18 5.11 -113.23
C TYR A 475 20.67 5.03 -113.65
N LEU A 476 21.41 4.05 -113.14
CA LEU A 476 22.78 3.75 -113.60
C LEU A 476 22.75 2.86 -114.86
N PRO A 477 23.75 2.97 -115.76
CA PRO A 477 23.83 2.14 -116.96
C PRO A 477 23.85 0.63 -116.63
N GLY A 478 23.05 -0.18 -117.36
CA GLY A 478 22.90 -1.63 -117.10
C GLY A 478 24.16 -2.49 -117.34
N LYS A 479 25.16 -1.98 -118.07
CA LYS A 479 26.49 -2.59 -118.31
C LYS A 479 27.56 -1.50 -118.19
N LYS A 480 28.84 -1.88 -117.98
CA LYS A 480 29.98 -0.93 -117.94
C LYS A 480 29.96 -0.05 -119.20
N SER A 481 29.68 1.23 -119.01
CA SER A 481 29.52 2.19 -120.11
C SER A 481 30.78 3.03 -120.29
N ARG A 482 31.22 3.18 -121.55
CA ARG A 482 32.20 4.22 -121.96
C ARG A 482 31.54 5.61 -122.07
N TYR A 483 30.21 5.66 -122.04
CA TYR A 483 29.39 6.86 -122.17
C TYR A 483 28.71 7.21 -120.86
#